data_AF-A0A016S3M4-F1
#
_entry.id   AF-A0A016S3M4-F1
#
_cell.length_a   1.000
_cell.length_b   1.000
_cell.length_c   1.000
_cell.angle_alpha   90.00
_cell.angle_beta   90.00
_cell.angle_gamma   90.00
#
_symmetry.space_group_name_H-M   'P 1'
#
loop_
_entity.id
_entity.type
_entity.pdbx_description
1 polymer ?
#
loop_
_entity_poly.entity_id
_entity_poly.type
_entity_poly.pdbx_seq_one_letter_code
_entity_poly.pdbx_strand_id
1 'polypeptide(L)'
;MQWYATFCSGNVVAAKTVIGCGHMVIALNRFTAFYIPLKQEQIWSNTNVYLTVLSLWSISIIATVFLVIIHEDSPRFFKTSDGFLQINGGMLELHGSFQTIASNIMTVILCSITYTCCYLKVRKSKYRHSKVEKRLFLCALVSSVPFLFETARSLTTLFAIRKNKAMYIAMAEC
;
A
#
# COMPACT_ATOMS: atom_id res chain seq x y z
N MET A 1 -14.20 24.45 -5.32
CA MET A 1 -14.33 23.27 -4.44
C MET A 1 -13.97 21.97 -5.13
N GLN A 2 -14.27 21.78 -6.42
CA GLN A 2 -13.94 20.57 -7.19
C GLN A 2 -12.45 20.22 -7.18
N TRP A 3 -11.58 21.16 -7.56
CA TRP A 3 -10.13 20.94 -7.59
C TRP A 3 -9.59 20.45 -6.23
N TYR A 4 -10.13 20.99 -5.14
CA TYR A 4 -9.72 20.63 -3.78
C TYR A 4 -10.17 19.20 -3.42
N ALA A 5 -11.38 18.81 -3.85
CA ALA A 5 -11.85 17.43 -3.68
C ALA A 5 -10.94 16.46 -4.42
N THR A 6 -10.59 16.79 -5.67
CA THR A 6 -9.72 15.98 -6.51
C THR A 6 -8.31 15.86 -5.94
N PHE A 7 -7.73 16.97 -5.47
CA PHE A 7 -6.44 16.97 -4.78
C PHE A 7 -6.46 16.12 -3.51
N CYS A 8 -7.48 16.28 -2.65
CA CYS A 8 -7.63 15.49 -1.43
C CYS A 8 -7.77 14.00 -1.73
N SER A 9 -8.64 13.60 -2.66
CA SER A 9 -8.80 12.20 -3.07
C SER A 9 -7.51 11.61 -3.66
N GLY A 10 -6.85 12.35 -4.55
CA GLY A 10 -5.57 11.94 -5.13
C GLY A 10 -4.50 11.72 -4.06
N ASN A 11 -4.34 12.65 -3.12
CA ASN A 11 -3.39 12.50 -2.02
C ASN A 11 -3.67 11.30 -1.13
N VAL A 12 -4.94 11.00 -0.85
CA VAL A 12 -5.31 9.81 -0.07
C VAL A 12 -4.90 8.53 -0.80
N VAL A 13 -5.10 8.45 -2.11
CA VAL A 13 -4.68 7.29 -2.92
C VAL A 13 -3.15 7.17 -2.96
N ALA A 14 -2.43 8.28 -3.16
CA ALA A 14 -0.97 8.29 -3.16
C ALA A 14 -0.40 7.87 -1.80
N ALA A 15 -0.92 8.41 -0.70
CA ALA A 15 -0.45 8.09 0.64
C ALA A 15 -0.59 6.60 0.97
N LYS A 16 -1.73 5.98 0.62
CA LYS A 16 -1.96 4.54 0.85
C LYS A 16 -0.92 3.66 0.14
N THR A 17 -0.50 4.05 -1.06
CA THR A 17 0.45 3.26 -1.85
C THR A 17 1.90 3.48 -1.42
N VAL A 18 2.27 4.73 -1.10
CA VAL A 18 3.62 5.13 -0.68
C VAL A 18 4.05 4.47 0.64
N ILE A 19 3.13 4.29 1.58
CA ILE A 19 3.41 3.62 2.86
C ILE A 19 3.90 2.18 2.64
N GLY A 20 3.30 1.44 1.69
CA GLY A 20 3.71 0.07 1.34
C GLY A 20 5.16 -0.02 0.86
N CYS A 21 5.59 0.94 0.04
CA CYS A 21 6.97 1.01 -0.47
C CYS A 21 8.01 1.06 0.65
N GLY A 22 7.75 1.80 1.73
CA GLY A 22 8.66 1.87 2.87
C GLY A 22 8.86 0.51 3.55
N HIS A 23 7.76 -0.23 3.75
CA HIS A 23 7.83 -1.58 4.33
C HIS A 23 8.57 -2.57 3.42
N MET A 24 8.39 -2.47 2.10
CA MET A 24 9.14 -3.28 1.14
C MET A 24 10.65 -3.04 1.26
N VAL A 25 11.08 -1.77 1.30
CA VAL A 25 12.50 -1.41 1.44
C VAL A 25 13.09 -1.95 2.74
N ILE A 26 12.39 -1.82 3.86
CA ILE A 26 12.83 -2.35 5.16
C ILE A 26 12.97 -3.87 5.12
N ALA A 27 12.01 -4.57 4.49
CA ALA A 27 12.04 -6.02 4.39
C ALA A 27 13.22 -6.52 3.52
N LEU A 28 13.48 -5.85 2.39
CA LEU A 28 14.62 -6.14 1.51
C LEU A 28 15.97 -5.84 2.18
N ASN A 29 16.06 -4.73 2.93
CA ASN A 29 17.24 -4.39 3.70
C ASN A 29 17.55 -5.49 4.74
N ARG A 30 16.56 -5.97 5.47
CA ARG A 30 16.77 -7.09 6.41
C ARG A 30 17.14 -8.38 5.69
N PHE A 31 16.48 -8.69 4.58
CA PHE A 31 16.78 -9.88 3.79
C PHE A 31 18.25 -9.93 3.34
N THR A 32 18.73 -8.84 2.78
CA THR A 32 20.13 -8.70 2.36
C THR A 32 21.10 -8.78 3.53
N ALA A 33 20.74 -8.28 4.72
CA ALA A 33 21.58 -8.41 5.92
C ALA A 33 21.82 -9.88 6.30
N PHE A 34 20.80 -10.72 6.14
CA PHE A 34 20.93 -12.16 6.37
C PHE A 34 21.67 -12.85 5.24
N TYR A 35 21.39 -12.53 3.98
CA TYR A 35 21.90 -13.28 2.83
C TYR A 35 23.27 -12.85 2.32
N ILE A 36 23.55 -11.54 2.34
CA ILE A 36 24.76 -10.92 1.79
C ILE A 36 25.34 -9.90 2.80
N PRO A 37 25.67 -10.34 4.03
CA PRO A 37 26.09 -9.42 5.10
C PRO A 37 27.31 -8.58 4.75
N LEU A 38 28.28 -9.13 4.01
CA LEU A 38 29.53 -8.45 3.67
C LEU A 38 29.37 -7.30 2.66
N LYS A 39 28.31 -7.32 1.85
CA LYS A 39 28.03 -6.24 0.88
C LYS A 39 26.88 -5.35 1.34
N GLN A 40 26.35 -5.56 2.55
CA GLN A 40 25.16 -4.88 3.05
C GLN A 40 25.31 -3.36 3.05
N GLU A 41 26.42 -2.86 3.56
CA GLU A 41 26.72 -1.44 3.66
C GLU A 41 26.91 -0.78 2.28
N GLN A 42 27.47 -1.53 1.32
CA GLN A 42 27.61 -1.07 -0.06
C GLN A 42 26.26 -1.01 -0.78
N ILE A 43 25.42 -2.04 -0.62
CA ILE A 43 24.10 -2.12 -1.24
C ILE A 43 23.17 -1.03 -0.65
N TRP A 44 23.13 -0.92 0.68
CA TRP A 44 22.26 -0.01 1.42
C TRP A 44 23.01 1.18 2.00
N SER A 45 23.87 1.80 1.20
CA SER A 45 24.45 3.09 1.54
C SER A 45 23.33 4.14 1.71
N ASN A 46 23.59 5.21 2.47
CA ASN A 46 22.60 6.27 2.69
C ASN A 46 22.02 6.79 1.38
N THR A 47 22.88 7.06 0.39
CA THR A 47 22.47 7.51 -0.95
C THR A 47 21.55 6.50 -1.63
N ASN A 48 21.89 5.20 -1.61
CA ASN A 48 21.08 4.17 -2.24
C ASN A 48 19.72 3.99 -1.56
N VAL A 49 19.67 4.09 -0.23
CA VAL A 49 18.40 4.06 0.52
C VAL A 49 17.51 5.22 0.09
N TYR A 50 18.04 6.45 0.07
CA TYR A 50 17.27 7.63 -0.38
C TYR A 50 16.80 7.48 -1.81
N LEU A 51 17.67 7.07 -2.73
CA LEU A 51 17.31 6.86 -4.14
C LEU A 51 16.24 5.77 -4.30
N THR A 52 16.32 4.68 -3.54
CA THR A 52 15.34 3.59 -3.61
C THR A 52 13.98 4.03 -3.09
N VAL A 53 13.93 4.73 -1.97
CA VAL A 53 12.68 5.24 -1.40
C VAL A 53 12.05 6.29 -2.34
N LEU A 54 12.84 7.27 -2.78
CA LEU A 54 12.35 8.34 -3.67
C LEU A 54 11.87 7.79 -5.01
N SER A 55 12.57 6.82 -5.60
CA SER A 55 12.14 6.21 -6.87
C SER A 55 10.83 5.44 -6.72
N LEU A 56 10.67 4.63 -5.68
CA LEU A 56 9.41 3.92 -5.41
C LEU A 56 8.24 4.86 -5.14
N TRP A 57 8.49 5.93 -4.39
CA TRP A 57 7.48 6.96 -4.12
C TRP A 57 7.10 7.69 -5.40
N SER A 58 8.08 8.08 -6.21
CA SER A 58 7.85 8.77 -7.49
C SER A 58 7.00 7.92 -8.42
N ILE A 59 7.30 6.62 -8.56
CA ILE A 59 6.49 5.70 -9.38
C ILE A 59 5.04 5.64 -8.88
N SER A 60 4.85 5.53 -7.56
CA SER A 60 3.52 5.45 -6.95
C SER A 60 2.72 6.74 -7.15
N ILE A 61 3.37 7.90 -6.94
CA ILE A 61 2.77 9.21 -7.14
C ILE A 61 2.43 9.44 -8.60
N ILE A 62 3.33 9.13 -9.53
CA ILE A 62 3.09 9.26 -10.98
C ILE A 62 1.87 8.43 -11.40
N ALA A 63 1.77 7.18 -10.95
CA ALA A 63 0.62 6.33 -11.23
C ALA A 63 -0.70 6.96 -10.71
N THR A 64 -0.67 7.55 -9.51
CA THR A 64 -1.83 8.26 -8.96
C THR A 64 -2.14 9.57 -9.69
N VAL A 65 -1.13 10.33 -10.14
CA VAL A 65 -1.33 11.54 -10.94
C VAL A 65 -2.03 11.21 -12.25
N PHE A 66 -1.67 10.10 -12.92
CA PHE A 66 -2.40 9.65 -14.11
C PHE A 66 -3.88 9.38 -13.83
N LEU A 67 -4.21 8.72 -12.70
CA LEU A 67 -5.61 8.51 -12.32
C LEU A 67 -6.34 9.82 -12.05
N VAL A 68 -5.68 10.78 -11.40
CA VAL A 68 -6.24 12.10 -11.12
C VAL A 68 -6.55 12.85 -12.40
N ILE A 69 -5.67 12.82 -13.40
CA ILE A 69 -5.88 13.48 -14.70
C ILE A 69 -7.05 12.84 -15.45
N ILE A 70 -7.14 11.51 -15.48
CA ILE A 70 -8.20 10.80 -16.21
C ILE A 70 -9.58 10.99 -15.56
N HIS A 71 -9.63 11.14 -14.24
CA HIS A 71 -10.88 11.19 -13.47
C HIS A 71 -11.05 12.50 -12.68
N GLU A 72 -10.59 13.62 -13.23
CA GLU A 72 -10.55 14.91 -12.53
C GLU A 72 -11.92 15.42 -12.04
N ASP A 73 -12.98 15.14 -12.80
CA ASP A 73 -14.36 15.59 -12.53
C ASP A 73 -15.16 14.64 -11.62
N SER A 74 -14.55 13.52 -11.22
CA SER A 74 -15.20 12.48 -10.44
C SER A 74 -15.38 12.85 -8.96
N PRO A 75 -14.36 13.39 -8.24
CA PRO A 75 -14.45 13.60 -6.81
C PRO A 75 -15.32 14.79 -6.44
N ARG A 76 -16.27 14.64 -5.52
CA ARG A 76 -17.15 15.74 -5.11
C ARG A 76 -17.34 15.76 -3.60
N PHE A 77 -17.42 16.96 -3.04
CA PHE A 77 -17.88 17.13 -1.67
C PHE A 77 -19.40 17.08 -1.62
N PHE A 78 -19.95 16.33 -0.68
CA PHE A 78 -21.36 16.35 -0.37
C PHE A 78 -21.56 16.48 1.14
N LYS A 79 -22.65 17.14 1.53
CA LYS A 79 -23.00 17.33 2.94
C LYS A 79 -23.98 16.24 3.34
N THR A 80 -23.66 15.48 4.38
CA THR A 80 -24.60 14.50 4.96
C THR A 80 -25.69 15.19 5.77
N SER A 81 -26.79 14.47 6.03
CA SER A 81 -27.91 14.90 6.87
C SER A 81 -27.47 15.41 8.24
N ASP A 82 -26.40 14.82 8.77
CA ASP A 82 -25.84 15.13 10.10
C ASP A 82 -24.96 16.40 10.09
N GLY A 83 -24.85 17.07 8.95
CA GLY A 83 -24.10 18.32 8.79
C GLY A 83 -22.62 18.14 8.44
N PHE A 84 -22.09 16.92 8.42
CA PHE A 84 -20.69 16.64 8.07
C PHE A 84 -20.45 16.77 6.56
N LEU A 85 -19.26 17.25 6.20
CA LEU A 85 -18.80 17.32 4.81
C LEU A 85 -18.01 16.04 4.49
N GLN A 86 -18.46 15.26 3.53
CA GLN A 86 -17.78 14.04 3.07
C GLN A 86 -17.32 14.17 1.62
N ILE A 87 -16.28 13.43 1.26
CA ILE A 87 -15.77 13.33 -0.11
C ILE A 87 -16.27 12.02 -0.71
N ASN A 88 -16.94 12.10 -1.86
CA ASN A 88 -17.18 10.95 -2.72
C ASN A 88 -16.16 11.00 -3.85
N GLY A 89 -15.25 10.03 -3.95
CA GLY A 89 -14.21 10.04 -4.99
C GLY A 89 -14.67 9.47 -6.34
N GLY A 90 -15.84 8.82 -6.41
CA GLY A 90 -16.39 8.23 -7.62
C GLY A 90 -15.44 7.24 -8.33
N MET A 91 -15.22 7.42 -9.63
CA MET A 91 -14.30 6.59 -10.43
C MET A 91 -12.84 6.69 -9.98
N LEU A 92 -12.41 7.85 -9.48
CA LEU A 92 -11.06 8.02 -8.93
C LEU A 92 -10.86 7.11 -7.69
N GLU A 93 -11.88 7.02 -6.83
CA GLU A 93 -11.85 6.14 -5.66
C GLU A 93 -11.90 4.65 -6.04
N LEU A 94 -12.69 4.30 -7.07
CA LEU A 94 -12.75 2.93 -7.58
C LEU A 94 -11.39 2.47 -8.11
N HIS A 95 -10.79 3.23 -9.04
CA HIS A 95 -9.48 2.88 -9.61
C HIS A 95 -8.35 3.02 -8.59
N GLY A 96 -8.42 4.01 -7.70
CA GLY A 96 -7.48 4.15 -6.57
C GLY A 96 -7.56 2.97 -5.59
N SER A 97 -8.74 2.38 -5.40
CA SER A 97 -8.91 1.17 -4.58
C SER A 97 -8.24 -0.04 -5.23
N PHE A 98 -8.34 -0.20 -6.56
CA PHE A 98 -7.58 -1.23 -7.28
C PHE A 98 -6.07 -1.05 -7.13
N GLN A 99 -5.56 0.17 -7.32
CA GLN A 99 -4.14 0.48 -7.16
C GLN A 99 -3.68 0.16 -5.73
N THR A 100 -4.48 0.50 -4.72
CA THR A 100 -4.20 0.22 -3.30
C THR A 100 -4.18 -1.27 -3.02
N ILE A 101 -5.17 -2.04 -3.50
CA ILE A 101 -5.24 -3.49 -3.33
C ILE A 101 -3.99 -4.15 -3.95
N ALA A 102 -3.64 -3.77 -5.18
CA ALA A 102 -2.47 -4.33 -5.86
C ALA A 102 -1.18 -4.02 -5.08
N SER A 103 -0.98 -2.78 -4.66
CA SER A 103 0.20 -2.37 -3.89
C SER A 103 0.30 -3.09 -2.53
N ASN A 104 -0.81 -3.21 -1.82
CA ASN A 104 -0.85 -3.89 -0.53
C ASN A 104 -0.57 -5.39 -0.65
N ILE A 105 -1.16 -6.07 -1.65
CA ILE A 105 -0.89 -7.48 -1.92
C ILE A 105 0.60 -7.69 -2.24
N MET A 106 1.17 -6.85 -3.10
CA MET A 106 2.60 -6.91 -3.41
C MET A 106 3.46 -6.70 -2.16
N THR A 107 3.07 -5.78 -1.27
CA THR A 107 3.77 -5.52 -0.01
C THR A 107 3.72 -6.74 0.91
N VAL A 108 2.54 -7.34 1.07
CA VAL A 108 2.34 -8.53 1.91
C VAL A 108 3.14 -9.72 1.37
N ILE A 109 3.09 -9.98 0.06
CA ILE A 109 3.83 -11.08 -0.57
C ILE A 109 5.33 -10.88 -0.38
N LEU A 110 5.86 -9.70 -0.72
CA LEU A 110 7.29 -9.42 -0.61
C LEU A 110 7.78 -9.52 0.84
N CYS A 111 7.07 -8.91 1.79
CA CYS A 111 7.41 -8.98 3.20
C CYS A 111 7.35 -10.42 3.70
N SER A 112 6.31 -11.19 3.35
CA SER A 112 6.16 -12.57 3.80
C SER A 112 7.28 -13.46 3.27
N ILE A 113 7.63 -13.34 1.99
CA ILE A 113 8.73 -14.10 1.38
C ILE A 113 10.06 -13.74 2.05
N THR A 114 10.39 -12.46 2.13
CA THR A 114 11.67 -11.99 2.69
C THR A 114 11.84 -12.41 4.15
N TYR A 115 10.82 -12.25 5.00
CA TYR A 115 10.88 -12.68 6.40
C TYR A 115 10.91 -14.20 6.55
N THR A 116 10.17 -14.95 5.73
CA THR A 116 10.23 -16.43 5.73
C THR A 116 11.62 -16.92 5.36
N CYS A 117 12.24 -16.33 4.33
CA CYS A 117 13.62 -16.66 3.96
C CYS A 117 14.62 -16.33 5.08
N CYS A 118 14.48 -15.17 5.74
CA CYS A 118 15.31 -14.83 6.90
C CYS A 118 15.15 -15.86 8.02
N TYR A 119 13.92 -16.26 8.33
CA TYR A 119 13.62 -17.26 9.35
C TYR A 119 14.23 -18.62 9.02
N LEU A 120 14.09 -19.10 7.79
CA LEU A 120 14.71 -20.35 7.32
C LEU A 120 16.23 -20.31 7.43
N LYS A 121 16.85 -19.17 7.12
CA LYS A 121 18.31 -19.00 7.23
C LYS A 121 18.78 -19.04 8.69
N VAL A 122 18.07 -18.38 9.60
CA VAL A 122 18.39 -18.41 11.04
C VAL A 122 18.26 -19.82 11.61
N ARG A 123 17.21 -20.56 11.25
CA ARG A 123 16.99 -21.93 11.73
C ARG A 123 18.07 -22.92 11.28
N LYS A 124 18.66 -22.70 10.10
CA LYS A 124 19.79 -23.50 9.57
C LYS A 124 21.14 -23.16 10.21
N SER A 125 21.25 -22.02 10.90
CA SER A 125 22.48 -21.63 11.58
C SER A 125 22.77 -22.54 12.78
N LYS A 126 24.04 -22.93 12.96
CA LYS A 126 24.49 -23.75 14.12
C LYS A 126 24.18 -23.11 15.47
N TYR A 127 24.02 -21.79 15.52
CA TYR A 127 23.70 -21.04 16.74
C TYR A 127 22.22 -20.64 16.75
N ARG A 128 21.47 -21.18 17.72
CA ARG A 128 20.03 -20.97 17.85
C ARG A 128 19.73 -19.61 18.49
N HIS A 129 19.62 -18.56 17.68
CA HIS A 129 19.34 -17.20 18.16
C HIS A 129 17.84 -16.96 18.38
N SER A 130 17.28 -17.50 19.47
CA SER A 130 15.84 -17.41 19.77
C SER A 130 15.30 -15.96 19.85
N LYS A 131 16.14 -15.01 20.30
CA LYS A 131 15.79 -13.57 20.31
C LYS A 131 15.62 -12.99 18.90
N VAL A 132 16.46 -13.43 17.95
CA VAL A 132 16.42 -12.97 16.56
C VAL A 132 15.19 -13.53 15.84
N GLU A 133 14.88 -14.81 16.08
CA GLU A 133 13.66 -15.45 15.56
C GLU A 133 12.39 -14.72 16.00
N LYS A 134 12.25 -14.42 17.31
CA LYS A 134 11.10 -13.66 17.83
C LYS A 134 10.97 -12.27 17.22
N ARG A 135 12.10 -11.55 17.04
CA ARG A 135 12.11 -10.21 16.42
C ARG A 135 11.75 -10.25 14.94
N LEU A 136 12.24 -11.25 14.19
CA LEU A 136 11.88 -11.46 12.79
C LEU A 136 10.39 -11.72 12.64
N PHE A 137 9.83 -12.60 13.49
CA PHE A 137 8.40 -12.88 13.48
C PHE A 137 7.55 -11.65 13.81
N LEU A 138 7.93 -10.89 14.84
CA LEU A 138 7.24 -9.65 15.20
C LEU A 138 7.27 -8.65 14.04
N CYS A 139 8.42 -8.49 13.39
CA CYS A 139 8.53 -7.57 12.26
C CYS A 139 7.77 -8.07 11.02
N ALA A 140 7.67 -9.37 10.80
CA ALA A 140 6.80 -9.93 9.77
C ALA A 140 5.33 -9.60 10.03
N LEU A 141 4.85 -9.78 11.27
CA LEU A 141 3.49 -9.43 11.66
C LEU A 141 3.21 -7.93 11.51
N VAL A 142 4.07 -7.08 12.07
CA VAL A 142 3.92 -5.62 12.00
C VAL A 142 3.97 -5.11 10.55
N SER A 143 4.75 -5.75 9.67
CA SER A 143 4.82 -5.38 8.26
C SER A 143 3.72 -5.98 7.37
N SER A 144 2.94 -6.97 7.82
CA SER A 144 1.94 -7.65 6.97
C SER A 144 0.51 -7.40 7.42
N VAL A 145 0.25 -7.41 8.73
CA VAL A 145 -1.10 -7.29 9.30
C VAL A 145 -1.79 -5.97 8.92
N PRO A 146 -1.15 -4.79 9.01
CA PRO A 146 -1.79 -3.53 8.62
C PRO A 146 -2.23 -3.53 7.14
N PHE A 147 -1.43 -4.13 6.26
CA PHE A 147 -1.72 -4.21 4.83
C PHE A 147 -2.81 -5.23 4.51
N LEU A 148 -2.93 -6.32 5.29
CA LEU A 148 -4.07 -7.24 5.19
C LEU A 148 -5.37 -6.53 5.56
N PHE A 149 -5.39 -5.76 6.65
CA PHE A 149 -6.54 -4.96 7.04
C PHE A 149 -6.89 -3.90 6.00
N GLU A 150 -5.90 -3.17 5.47
CA GLU A 150 -6.15 -2.17 4.42
C GLU A 150 -6.59 -2.80 3.10
N THR A 151 -6.14 -4.02 2.79
CA THR A 151 -6.63 -4.79 1.63
C THR A 151 -8.10 -5.18 1.82
N ALA A 152 -8.47 -5.70 3.00
CA ALA A 152 -9.85 -6.03 3.31
C ALA A 152 -10.76 -4.79 3.27
N ARG A 153 -10.28 -3.66 3.82
CA ARG A 153 -10.97 -2.37 3.75
C ARG A 153 -11.16 -1.90 2.30
N SER A 154 -10.11 -1.96 1.48
CA SER A 154 -10.19 -1.55 0.08
C SER A 154 -11.11 -2.46 -0.74
N LEU A 155 -11.13 -3.77 -0.42
CA LEU A 155 -12.01 -4.75 -1.05
C LEU A 155 -13.48 -4.51 -0.69
N THR A 156 -13.77 -4.20 0.58
CA THR A 156 -15.13 -3.86 1.02
C THR A 156 -15.64 -2.58 0.36
N THR A 157 -14.80 -1.54 0.25
CA THR A 157 -15.11 -0.33 -0.52
C THR A 157 -15.45 -0.67 -1.98
N LEU A 158 -14.64 -1.51 -2.61
CA LEU A 158 -14.83 -1.90 -4.01
C LEU A 158 -16.14 -2.69 -4.22
N PHE A 159 -16.47 -3.62 -3.32
CA PHE A 159 -17.75 -4.33 -3.36
C PHE A 159 -18.94 -3.41 -3.12
N ALA A 160 -18.84 -2.46 -2.19
CA ALA A 160 -19.90 -1.48 -1.92
C ALA A 160 -20.18 -0.61 -3.16
N ILE A 161 -19.13 -0.09 -3.81
CA ILE A 161 -19.27 0.72 -5.03
C ILE A 161 -19.89 -0.09 -6.17
N ARG A 162 -19.44 -1.34 -6.38
CA ARG A 162 -19.99 -2.22 -7.42
C ARG A 162 -21.47 -2.53 -7.17
N LYS A 163 -21.85 -2.84 -5.93
CA LYS A 163 -23.24 -3.12 -5.56
C LYS A 163 -24.14 -1.91 -5.83
N ASN A 164 -23.69 -0.72 -5.44
CA ASN A 164 -24.44 0.51 -5.69
C ASN A 164 -24.63 0.75 -7.19
N LYS A 165 -23.57 0.58 -8.01
CA LYS A 165 -23.66 0.74 -9.47
C LYS A 165 -24.66 -0.26 -10.09
N ALA A 166 -24.64 -1.52 -9.67
CA ALA A 166 -25.59 -2.53 -10.15
C ALA A 166 -27.05 -2.17 -9.80
N MET A 167 -27.29 -1.64 -8.61
CA MET A 167 -28.62 -1.18 -8.18
C MET A 167 -29.13 -0.01 -9.04
N TYR A 168 -28.28 0.98 -9.34
CA TYR A 168 -28.66 2.11 -10.20
C TYR A 168 -28.99 1.68 -11.63
N ILE A 169 -28.25 0.71 -12.19
CA ILE A 169 -28.54 0.17 -13.52
C ILE A 169 -29.90 -0.54 -13.52
N ALA A 170 -30.16 -1.40 -12.52
CA ALA A 170 -31.43 -2.10 -12.40
C ALA A 170 -32.63 -1.15 -12.24
N MET A 171 -32.45 0.00 -11.58
CA MET A 171 -33.48 1.03 -11.44
C MET A 171 -33.69 1.88 -12.70
N ALA A 172 -32.68 2.01 -13.56
CA ALA A 172 -32.77 2.79 -14.80
C ALA A 172 -33.37 1.98 -15.96
N GLU A 173 -33.39 0.64 -15.84
CA GLU A 173 -33.96 -0.30 -16.81
C GLU A 173 -35.42 -0.68 -16.49
N CYS A 174 -36.00 -0.19 -15.38
CA CYS A 174 -37.43 -0.29 -15.04
C CYS A 174 -38.17 1.01 -15.36
#